data_AF-K0EQG8-F1
#
_entry.id   AF-K0EQG8-F1
#
_cell.length_a   1.000
_cell.length_b   1.000
_cell.length_c   1.000
_cell.angle_alpha   90.00
_cell.angle_beta   90.00
_cell.angle_gamma   90.00
#
_symmetry.space_group_name_H-M   'P 1'
#
loop_
_entity.id
_entity.type
_entity.pdbx_description
1 polymer ?
#
loop_
_entity_poly.entity_id
_entity_poly.type
_entity_poly.pdbx_seq_one_letter_code
_entity_poly.pdbx_strand_id
1 'polypeptide(L)'
;MTENRRIRVDTALLRQAATKMDGVGGKTGDIIATLRNNLNAQGEPWGSDDYGDKFVKGDKGYGTSSKNLLTGGDNMADSAKKFSKGMRDAATKMDDMDGGK
;
A
#
# COMPACT_ATOMS: atom_id res chain seq x y z
N MET A 1 -19.99 38.34 -10.22
CA MET A 1 -19.94 37.41 -11.37
C MET A 1 -19.12 36.21 -10.95
N THR A 2 -19.75 35.07 -10.69
CA THR A 2 -19.03 33.84 -10.31
C THR A 2 -18.56 33.20 -11.61
N GLU A 3 -17.30 33.46 -11.98
CA GLU A 3 -16.69 32.79 -13.12
C GLU A 3 -16.81 31.28 -12.92
N ASN A 4 -17.44 30.62 -13.90
CA ASN A 4 -17.69 29.19 -13.89
C ASN A 4 -16.33 28.49 -13.94
N ARG A 5 -15.77 28.18 -12.76
CA ARG A 5 -14.41 27.70 -12.59
C ARG A 5 -14.34 26.27 -13.12
N ARG A 6 -14.12 26.11 -14.42
CA ARG A 6 -13.94 24.80 -15.05
C ARG A 6 -12.71 24.14 -14.44
N ILE A 7 -12.91 22.97 -13.86
CA ILE A 7 -11.81 22.13 -13.41
C ILE A 7 -11.16 21.58 -14.68
N ARG A 8 -9.97 22.06 -15.03
CA ARG A 8 -9.11 21.39 -16.00
C ARG A 8 -8.27 20.37 -15.25
N VAL A 9 -8.46 19.10 -15.57
CA VAL A 9 -7.56 18.04 -15.14
C VAL A 9 -6.77 17.59 -16.35
N ASP A 10 -5.45 17.58 -16.19
CA ASP A 10 -4.59 16.92 -17.15
C ASP A 10 -4.67 15.41 -16.91
N THR A 11 -5.46 14.72 -17.74
CA THR A 11 -5.71 13.29 -17.62
C THR A 11 -4.46 12.46 -17.90
N ALA A 12 -3.50 12.99 -18.69
CA ALA A 12 -2.21 12.34 -18.91
C ALA A 12 -1.35 12.39 -17.64
N LEU A 13 -1.28 13.54 -16.95
CA LEU A 13 -0.60 13.65 -15.66
C LEU A 13 -1.28 12.79 -14.58
N LEU A 14 -2.60 12.68 -14.59
CA LEU A 14 -3.33 11.81 -13.66
C LEU A 14 -2.99 10.33 -13.88
N ARG A 15 -2.87 9.88 -15.14
CA ARG A 15 -2.39 8.52 -15.47
C ARG A 15 -0.94 8.29 -15.08
N GLN A 16 -0.09 9.32 -15.21
CA GLN A 16 1.29 9.24 -14.72
C GLN A 16 1.33 9.12 -13.19
N ALA A 17 0.49 9.87 -12.46
CA ALA A 17 0.36 9.75 -11.02
C ALA A 17 -0.11 8.35 -10.60
N ALA A 18 -1.05 7.75 -11.34
CA ALA A 18 -1.45 6.35 -11.16
C ALA A 18 -0.27 5.39 -11.29
N THR A 19 0.51 5.53 -12.35
CA THR A 19 1.70 4.70 -12.58
C THR A 19 2.73 4.84 -11.46
N LYS A 20 2.95 6.05 -10.94
CA LYS A 20 3.82 6.28 -9.78
C LYS A 20 3.27 5.59 -8.52
N MET A 21 1.96 5.66 -8.30
CA MET A 21 1.33 5.00 -7.16
C MET A 21 1.43 3.47 -7.24
N ASP A 22 1.29 2.88 -8.44
CA ASP A 22 1.59 1.45 -8.63
C ASP A 22 3.04 1.14 -8.27
N GLY A 23 3.98 2.00 -8.66
CA GLY A 23 5.39 1.85 -8.30
C GLY A 23 5.62 1.87 -6.78
N VAL A 24 4.90 2.74 -6.04
CA VAL A 24 4.95 2.75 -4.57
C VAL A 24 4.36 1.46 -4.00
N GLY A 25 3.17 1.06 -4.46
CA GLY A 25 2.50 -0.16 -4.00
C GLY A 25 3.33 -1.42 -4.27
N GLY A 26 3.93 -1.52 -5.45
CA GLY A 26 4.82 -2.62 -5.82
C GLY A 26 6.05 -2.69 -4.92
N LYS A 27 6.78 -1.57 -4.76
CA LYS A 27 7.97 -1.52 -3.89
C LYS A 27 7.66 -1.87 -2.43
N THR A 28 6.54 -1.35 -1.90
CA THR A 28 6.10 -1.72 -0.55
C THR A 28 5.80 -3.21 -0.46
N GLY A 29 5.11 -3.78 -1.45
CA GLY A 29 4.86 -5.22 -1.54
C GLY A 29 6.14 -6.04 -1.57
N ASP A 30 7.13 -5.63 -2.36
CA ASP A 30 8.42 -6.33 -2.48
C ASP A 30 9.22 -6.31 -1.16
N ILE A 31 9.23 -5.17 -0.46
CA ILE A 31 9.88 -5.03 0.84
C ILE A 31 9.22 -5.96 1.86
N ILE A 32 7.88 -5.99 1.91
CA ILE A 32 7.13 -6.83 2.85
C ILE A 32 7.29 -8.31 2.53
N ALA A 33 7.29 -8.69 1.24
CA ALA A 33 7.57 -10.05 0.81
C ALA A 33 8.99 -10.49 1.23
N THR A 34 9.99 -9.62 1.03
CA THR A 34 11.37 -9.87 1.45
C THR A 34 11.47 -10.04 2.96
N LEU A 35 10.82 -9.15 3.72
CA LEU A 35 10.80 -9.23 5.18
C LEU A 35 10.15 -10.55 5.64
N ARG A 36 8.98 -10.91 5.10
CA ARG A 36 8.28 -12.16 5.43
C ARG A 36 9.14 -13.38 5.15
N ASN A 37 9.81 -13.42 4.01
CA ASN A 37 10.68 -14.53 3.64
C ASN A 37 11.86 -14.65 4.61
N ASN A 38 12.49 -13.53 4.98
CA ASN A 38 13.59 -13.52 5.94
C ASN A 38 13.12 -13.98 7.34
N LEU A 39 11.98 -13.50 7.81
CA LEU A 39 11.42 -13.91 9.10
C LEU A 39 11.14 -15.42 9.13
N ASN A 40 10.54 -15.96 8.07
CA ASN A 40 10.28 -17.39 7.97
C ASN A 40 11.56 -18.23 7.87
N ALA A 41 12.60 -17.73 7.20
CA ALA A 41 13.85 -18.44 7.01
C ALA A 41 14.72 -18.49 8.28
N GLN A 42 14.70 -17.42 9.09
CA GLN A 42 15.49 -17.33 10.32
C GLN A 42 14.84 -18.09 11.49
N GLY A 43 13.52 -18.31 11.45
CA GLY A 43 12.80 -18.96 12.54
C GLY A 43 12.79 -18.13 13.82
N GLU A 44 12.73 -18.82 14.95
CA GLU A 44 12.51 -18.23 16.28
C GLU A 44 13.72 -18.46 17.20
N PRO A 45 14.74 -17.58 17.21
CA PRO A 45 16.01 -17.82 17.92
C PRO A 45 15.94 -17.59 19.44
N TRP A 46 14.82 -17.10 19.97
CA TRP A 46 14.67 -16.71 21.39
C TRP A 46 14.37 -17.88 22.32
N GLY A 47 14.21 -19.10 21.81
CA GLY A 47 13.96 -20.29 22.62
C GLY A 47 12.56 -20.34 23.24
N SER A 48 12.39 -21.20 24.26
CA SER A 48 11.11 -21.43 24.95
C SER A 48 11.22 -21.26 26.46
N ASP A 49 12.18 -20.44 26.90
CA ASP A 49 12.28 -20.04 28.30
C ASP A 49 11.34 -18.87 28.63
N ASP A 50 11.23 -18.53 29.91
CA ASP A 50 10.35 -17.45 30.38
C ASP A 50 10.70 -16.09 29.76
N TYR A 51 11.96 -15.86 29.38
CA TYR A 51 12.38 -14.63 28.71
C TYR A 51 11.94 -14.59 27.25
N GLY A 52 12.15 -15.67 26.50
CA GLY A 52 11.67 -15.83 25.13
C GLY A 52 10.15 -15.73 25.05
N ASP A 53 9.45 -16.38 25.97
CA ASP A 53 7.99 -16.30 26.05
C ASP A 53 7.49 -14.87 26.28
N LYS A 54 8.09 -14.13 27.23
CA LYS A 54 7.74 -12.72 27.49
C LYS A 54 8.06 -11.81 26.31
N PHE A 55 9.08 -12.13 25.52
CA PHE A 55 9.44 -11.37 24.33
C PHE A 55 8.43 -11.58 23.19
N VAL A 56 7.98 -12.81 22.98
CA VAL A 56 7.17 -13.19 21.80
C VAL A 56 5.69 -12.99 22.02
N LYS A 57 5.21 -13.38 23.21
CA LYS A 57 3.79 -13.52 23.50
C LYS A 57 3.17 -12.20 23.94
N GLY A 58 1.83 -12.16 23.91
CA GLY A 58 1.03 -11.01 24.30
C GLY A 58 0.77 -10.02 23.16
N ASP A 59 -0.13 -9.08 23.42
CA ASP A 59 -0.63 -8.13 22.41
C ASP A 59 0.45 -7.18 21.88
N LYS A 60 1.49 -6.95 22.68
CA LYS A 60 2.67 -6.16 22.33
C LYS A 60 3.93 -7.01 22.10
N GLY A 61 3.78 -8.34 22.16
CA GLY A 61 4.86 -9.27 21.93
C GLY A 61 5.31 -9.26 20.47
N TYR A 62 6.56 -9.69 20.25
CA TYR A 62 7.17 -9.70 18.92
C TYR A 62 6.31 -10.41 17.87
N GLY A 63 5.67 -11.53 18.21
CA GLY A 63 4.83 -12.28 17.27
C GLY A 63 3.65 -11.45 16.76
N THR A 64 2.97 -10.75 17.67
CA THR A 64 1.86 -9.85 17.33
C THR A 64 2.35 -8.63 16.55
N SER A 65 3.43 -7.99 17.00
CA SER A 65 4.00 -6.82 16.33
C SER A 65 4.49 -7.13 14.92
N SER A 66 5.19 -8.25 14.72
CA SER A 66 5.68 -8.71 13.43
C SER A 66 4.53 -8.99 12.47
N LYS A 67 3.50 -9.72 12.92
CA LYS A 67 2.28 -9.98 12.15
C LYS A 67 1.57 -8.69 11.74
N ASN A 68 1.44 -7.74 12.68
CA ASN A 68 0.80 -6.45 12.42
C ASN A 68 1.59 -5.61 11.42
N LEU A 69 2.93 -5.62 11.49
CA LEU A 69 3.79 -4.92 10.54
C LEU A 69 3.62 -5.50 9.13
N LEU A 70 3.68 -6.82 8.98
CA LEU A 70 3.50 -7.48 7.69
C LEU A 70 2.11 -7.20 7.10
N THR A 71 1.07 -7.33 7.92
CA THR A 71 -0.31 -7.06 7.49
C THR A 71 -0.52 -5.60 7.13
N GLY A 72 0.03 -4.68 7.93
CA GLY A 72 -0.03 -3.24 7.66
C GLY A 72 0.67 -2.86 6.36
N GLY A 73 1.80 -3.49 6.08
CA GLY A 73 2.51 -3.34 4.82
C GLY A 73 1.72 -3.83 3.61
N ASP A 74 1.11 -5.02 3.70
CA ASP A 74 0.21 -5.54 2.65
C ASP A 74 -0.97 -4.58 2.40
N ASN A 75 -1.60 -4.08 3.47
CA ASN A 75 -2.70 -3.11 3.39
C ASN A 75 -2.28 -1.80 2.72
N MET A 76 -1.05 -1.34 2.95
CA MET A 76 -0.51 -0.15 2.31
C MET A 76 -0.28 -0.38 0.81
N ALA A 77 0.28 -1.53 0.44
CA ALA A 77 0.46 -1.91 -0.97
C ALA A 77 -0.89 -2.00 -1.71
N ASP A 78 -1.90 -2.58 -1.09
CA ASP A 78 -3.25 -2.67 -1.66
C ASP A 78 -3.96 -1.32 -1.73
N SER A 79 -3.75 -0.45 -0.74
CA SER A 79 -4.28 0.91 -0.77
C SER A 79 -3.68 1.73 -1.91
N ALA A 80 -2.37 1.58 -2.17
CA ALA A 80 -1.72 2.19 -3.33
C ALA A 80 -2.32 1.69 -4.65
N LYS A 81 -2.54 0.38 -4.81
CA LYS A 81 -3.23 -0.18 -6.00
C LYS A 81 -4.63 0.42 -6.18
N LYS A 82 -5.41 0.53 -5.11
CA LYS A 82 -6.76 1.12 -5.14
C LYS A 82 -6.72 2.59 -5.54
N PHE A 83 -5.79 3.37 -5.00
CA PHE A 83 -5.64 4.79 -5.34
C PHE A 83 -5.21 4.97 -6.80
N SER A 84 -4.25 4.15 -7.26
CA SER A 84 -3.84 4.09 -8.65
C SER A 84 -4.99 3.78 -9.61
N LYS A 85 -5.79 2.75 -9.31
CA LYS A 85 -7.00 2.44 -10.07
C LYS A 85 -7.96 3.63 -10.09
N GLY A 86 -8.25 4.22 -8.94
CA GLY A 86 -9.12 5.40 -8.84
C GLY A 86 -8.65 6.58 -9.69
N MET A 87 -7.34 6.82 -9.78
CA MET A 87 -6.78 7.85 -10.67
C MET A 87 -6.98 7.53 -12.15
N ARG A 88 -6.81 6.27 -12.57
CA ARG A 88 -7.09 5.85 -13.96
C ARG A 88 -8.56 5.95 -14.31
N ASP A 89 -9.42 5.53 -13.40
CA ASP A 89 -10.88 5.60 -13.58
C ASP A 89 -11.33 7.07 -13.67
N ALA A 90 -10.78 7.95 -12.84
CA ALA A 90 -11.05 9.39 -12.89
C ALA A 90 -10.56 10.01 -14.21
N ALA A 91 -9.35 9.68 -14.67
CA ALA A 91 -8.82 10.15 -15.95
C ALA A 91 -9.70 9.71 -17.13
N THR A 92 -10.18 8.46 -17.11
CA THR A 92 -11.07 7.92 -18.13
C THR A 92 -12.41 8.66 -18.15
N LYS A 93 -13.02 8.86 -16.97
CA LYS A 93 -14.27 9.63 -16.85
C LYS A 93 -14.13 11.06 -17.35
N MET A 94 -12.99 11.71 -17.11
CA MET A 94 -12.73 13.08 -17.57
C MET A 94 -12.59 13.15 -19.09
N ASP A 95 -11.87 12.21 -19.70
CA ASP A 95 -11.77 12.12 -21.16
C ASP A 95 -13.14 11.82 -21.81
N ASP A 96 -13.96 10.96 -21.20
CA ASP A 96 -15.31 10.66 -21.69
C ASP A 96 -16.22 11.90 -21.65
N MET A 97 -16.17 12.67 -20.56
CA MET A 97 -16.92 13.94 -20.43
C MET A 97 -16.46 15.00 -21.45
N ASP A 98 -15.15 15.12 -21.71
CA ASP A 98 -14.63 16.07 -22.68
C ASP A 98 -14.89 15.61 -24.13
N GLY A 99 -14.95 14.30 -24.38
CA GLY A 99 -15.24 13.68 -25.67
C GLY A 99 -16.74 13.60 -26.03
N GLY A 100 -17.64 13.96 -25.11
CA GLY A 100 -19.09 13.95 -25.34
C GLY A 100 -19.74 12.57 -25.40
N LYS A 101 -19.19 11.58 -24.70
CA LYS A 101 -19.87 10.30 -24.43
C LYS A 101 -20.66 10.37 -23.13
#